data_AF-A0A7C4RGA6-F1
#
_entry.id   AF-A0A7C4RGA6-F1
#
_cell.length_a   1.000
_cell.length_b   1.000
_cell.length_c   1.000
_cell.angle_alpha   90.00
_cell.angle_beta   90.00
_cell.angle_gamma   90.00
#
_symmetry.space_group_name_H-M   'P 1'
#
loop_
_entity.id
_entity.type
_entity.pdbx_description
1 polymer ?
#
loop_
_entity_poly.entity_id
_entity_poly.type
_entity_poly.pdbx_seq_one_letter_code
_entity_poly.pdbx_strand_id
1 'polypeptide(L)'
;MEELIGKEKLNRLIISLKSPKKWRVMDPIEIAENLNILCRHFPRDEIARRLGISKEGTLWVYLRLLNLSEKVKNLIKAGKIGEDVGYRISLLPDQREQEILAEAVVRYRLTSNDVKGIVQNLKKRNPHLSIEECIELALKAKPIIQERHVVITRIKNDTLELLKNKAERESCSLEEVTKKCLQEVFPSEALKSLKVMGTTVVLVLEKEDFNLFKHIAAEMKVKPEILMDVIIKRGLSG
;
A
#
# COMPACT_ATOMS: atom_id res chain seq x y z
N MET A 1 -24.04 1.17 -35.68
CA MET A 1 -23.58 1.55 -34.32
C MET A 1 -24.03 2.95 -33.99
N GLU A 2 -23.71 3.95 -34.83
CA GLU A 2 -24.21 5.33 -34.66
C GLU A 2 -25.74 5.39 -34.61
N GLU A 3 -26.43 4.64 -35.47
CA GLU A 3 -27.90 4.54 -35.48
C GLU A 3 -28.49 4.00 -34.16
N LEU A 4 -27.72 3.24 -33.37
CA LEU A 4 -28.22 2.58 -32.16
C LEU A 4 -28.07 3.44 -30.90
N ILE A 5 -26.92 4.11 -30.74
CA ILE A 5 -26.61 4.89 -29.53
C ILE A 5 -26.46 6.39 -29.80
N GLY A 6 -26.49 6.81 -31.08
CA GLY A 6 -26.20 8.16 -31.51
C GLY A 6 -24.70 8.39 -31.74
N LYS A 7 -24.37 9.21 -32.73
CA LYS A 7 -22.99 9.56 -33.11
C LYS A 7 -22.19 10.13 -31.93
N GLU A 8 -22.80 11.04 -31.16
CA GLU A 8 -22.12 11.69 -30.02
C GLU A 8 -21.78 10.70 -28.89
N LYS A 9 -22.71 9.80 -28.53
CA LYS A 9 -22.44 8.78 -27.51
C LYS A 9 -21.40 7.77 -28.00
N LEU A 10 -21.44 7.40 -29.28
CA LEU A 10 -20.42 6.50 -29.85
C LEU A 10 -19.02 7.13 -29.78
N ASN A 11 -18.90 8.43 -30.08
CA ASN A 11 -17.63 9.15 -29.93
C ASN A 11 -17.15 9.18 -28.48
N ARG A 12 -18.01 9.55 -27.52
CA ARG A 12 -17.68 9.54 -26.09
C ARG A 12 -17.29 8.14 -25.58
N LEU A 13 -17.95 7.10 -26.09
CA LEU A 13 -17.63 5.71 -25.76
C LEU A 13 -16.25 5.32 -26.28
N ILE A 14 -15.94 5.63 -27.55
CA ILE A 14 -14.63 5.35 -28.15
C ILE A 14 -13.52 6.09 -27.40
N ILE A 15 -13.73 7.36 -27.07
CA ILE A 15 -12.78 8.16 -26.28
C ILE A 15 -12.56 7.50 -24.91
N SER A 16 -13.63 7.12 -24.21
CA SER A 16 -13.53 6.53 -22.87
C SER A 16 -12.86 5.14 -22.87
N LEU A 17 -13.04 4.34 -23.92
CA LEU A 17 -12.39 3.03 -24.05
C LEU A 17 -10.89 3.14 -24.36
N LYS A 18 -10.48 4.16 -25.12
CA LYS A 18 -9.09 4.36 -25.54
C LYS A 18 -8.28 5.26 -24.62
N SER A 19 -8.93 6.05 -23.78
CA SER A 19 -8.26 6.97 -22.85
C SER A 19 -7.86 6.28 -21.55
N PRO A 20 -6.75 6.71 -20.92
CA PRO A 20 -6.43 6.36 -19.54
C PRO A 20 -7.60 6.64 -18.58
N LYS A 21 -7.71 5.84 -17.52
CA LYS A 21 -8.83 5.88 -16.56
C LYS A 21 -9.17 7.30 -16.07
N LYS A 22 -8.15 8.13 -15.85
CA LYS A 22 -8.27 9.51 -15.34
C LYS A 22 -8.95 10.48 -16.33
N TRP A 23 -8.95 10.18 -17.62
CA TRP A 23 -9.43 11.08 -18.68
C TRP A 23 -10.68 10.56 -19.38
N ARG A 24 -11.32 9.51 -18.84
CA ARG A 24 -12.56 9.00 -19.40
C ARG A 24 -13.69 10.01 -19.21
N VAL A 25 -14.48 10.18 -20.27
CA VAL A 25 -15.63 11.10 -20.29
C VAL A 25 -16.95 10.41 -19.93
N MET A 26 -16.92 9.09 -19.77
CA MET A 26 -18.05 8.26 -19.32
C MET A 26 -17.61 7.46 -18.09
N ASP A 27 -18.53 7.31 -17.13
CA ASP A 27 -18.31 6.42 -16.01
C ASP A 27 -18.37 4.94 -16.45
N PRO A 28 -17.79 4.00 -15.67
CA PRO A 28 -17.75 2.60 -16.08
C PRO A 28 -19.13 1.94 -16.29
N ILE A 29 -20.18 2.38 -15.59
CA ILE A 29 -21.53 1.85 -15.76
C ILE A 29 -22.14 2.39 -17.06
N GLU A 30 -21.97 3.69 -17.36
CA GLU A 30 -22.39 4.27 -18.65
C GLU A 30 -21.72 3.55 -19.84
N ILE A 31 -20.41 3.25 -19.74
CA ILE A 31 -19.70 2.47 -20.76
C ILE A 31 -20.33 1.08 -20.93
N ALA A 32 -20.60 0.38 -19.82
CA ALA A 32 -21.19 -0.96 -19.83
C ALA A 32 -22.59 -0.99 -20.46
N GLU A 33 -23.43 0.00 -20.15
CA GLU A 33 -24.79 0.14 -20.70
C GLU A 33 -24.74 0.33 -22.23
N ASN A 34 -23.88 1.22 -22.74
CA ASN A 34 -23.73 1.44 -24.17
C ASN A 34 -23.18 0.19 -24.89
N LEU A 35 -22.19 -0.49 -24.31
CA LEU A 35 -21.68 -1.75 -24.86
C LEU A 35 -22.76 -2.84 -24.90
N ASN A 36 -23.63 -2.89 -23.89
CA ASN A 36 -24.73 -3.85 -23.85
C ASN A 36 -25.78 -3.57 -24.94
N ILE A 37 -26.12 -2.30 -25.20
CA ILE A 37 -26.98 -1.93 -26.34
C ILE A 37 -26.37 -2.46 -27.63
N LEU A 38 -25.10 -2.18 -27.89
CA LEU A 38 -24.42 -2.65 -29.10
C LEU A 38 -24.38 -4.19 -29.20
N CYS A 39 -24.11 -4.90 -28.10
CA CYS A 39 -24.09 -6.36 -28.04
C CYS A 39 -25.45 -7.03 -28.25
N ARG A 40 -26.57 -6.31 -28.14
CA ARG A 40 -27.91 -6.83 -28.47
C ARG A 40 -28.16 -6.90 -29.98
N HIS A 41 -27.43 -6.10 -30.76
CA HIS A 41 -27.60 -6.00 -32.21
C HIS A 41 -26.45 -6.63 -33.01
N PHE A 42 -25.27 -6.75 -32.41
CA PHE A 42 -24.09 -7.30 -33.05
C PHE A 42 -23.41 -8.36 -32.17
N PRO A 43 -22.78 -9.39 -32.78
CA PRO A 43 -21.96 -10.34 -32.05
C PRO A 43 -20.84 -9.64 -31.26
N ARG A 44 -20.49 -10.19 -30.09
CA ARG A 44 -19.45 -9.63 -29.21
C ARG A 44 -18.09 -9.50 -29.90
N ASP A 45 -17.71 -10.48 -30.73
CA ASP A 45 -16.47 -10.44 -31.52
C ASP A 45 -16.43 -9.26 -32.48
N GLU A 46 -17.57 -8.97 -33.11
CA GLU A 46 -17.68 -7.85 -34.02
C GLU A 46 -17.58 -6.50 -33.29
N ILE A 47 -18.23 -6.36 -32.13
CA ILE A 47 -18.12 -5.15 -31.31
C ILE A 47 -16.69 -4.93 -30.81
N ALA A 48 -16.04 -5.98 -30.30
CA ALA A 48 -14.66 -5.92 -29.84
C ALA A 48 -13.72 -5.46 -30.97
N ARG A 49 -13.85 -6.05 -32.16
CA ARG A 49 -13.07 -5.68 -33.35
C ARG A 49 -13.33 -4.24 -33.79
N ARG A 50 -14.59 -3.83 -33.90
CA ARG A 50 -14.97 -2.48 -34.36
C ARG A 50 -14.52 -1.38 -33.39
N LEU A 51 -14.52 -1.65 -32.08
CA LEU A 51 -14.09 -0.70 -31.06
C LEU A 51 -12.58 -0.77 -30.73
N GLY A 52 -11.88 -1.80 -31.22
CA GLY A 52 -10.46 -2.02 -30.97
C GLY A 52 -10.14 -2.40 -29.52
N ILE A 53 -11.00 -3.22 -28.90
CA ILE A 53 -10.87 -3.68 -27.52
C ILE A 53 -10.83 -5.21 -27.45
N SER A 54 -10.33 -5.77 -26.35
CA SER A 54 -10.37 -7.23 -26.15
C SER A 54 -11.77 -7.69 -25.75
N LYS A 55 -12.22 -8.81 -26.33
CA LYS A 55 -13.52 -9.41 -26.03
C LYS A 55 -13.52 -10.02 -24.62
N GLU A 56 -12.56 -10.88 -24.33
CA GLU A 56 -12.46 -11.61 -23.05
C GLU A 56 -11.91 -10.74 -21.91
N GLY A 57 -11.25 -9.63 -22.25
CA GLY A 57 -10.75 -8.66 -21.28
C GLY A 57 -11.73 -7.51 -21.10
N THR A 58 -11.59 -6.46 -21.92
CA THR A 58 -12.27 -5.18 -21.74
C THR A 58 -13.79 -5.31 -21.85
N LEU A 59 -14.29 -5.90 -22.95
CA LEU A 59 -15.74 -6.00 -23.19
C LEU A 59 -16.41 -6.85 -22.09
N TRP A 60 -15.83 -8.00 -21.76
CA TRP A 60 -16.31 -8.88 -20.70
C TRP A 60 -16.36 -8.18 -19.33
N VAL A 61 -15.29 -7.48 -18.95
CA VAL A 61 -15.19 -6.75 -17.69
C VAL A 61 -16.32 -5.73 -17.55
N TYR A 62 -16.56 -4.90 -18.58
CA TYR A 62 -17.61 -3.90 -18.53
C TYR A 62 -19.01 -4.53 -18.47
N LEU A 63 -19.30 -5.51 -19.31
CA LEU A 63 -20.62 -6.16 -19.31
C LEU A 63 -20.94 -6.82 -17.97
N ARG A 64 -19.92 -7.33 -17.25
CA ARG A 64 -20.11 -7.90 -15.90
C ARG A 64 -20.52 -6.87 -14.86
N LEU A 65 -20.18 -5.59 -15.03
CA LEU A 65 -20.62 -4.53 -14.10
C LEU A 65 -22.14 -4.36 -14.06
N LEU A 66 -22.85 -4.75 -15.13
CA LEU A 66 -24.31 -4.68 -15.17
C LEU A 66 -25.00 -5.66 -14.21
N ASN A 67 -24.29 -6.70 -13.77
CA ASN A 67 -24.79 -7.72 -12.84
C ASN A 67 -24.65 -7.32 -11.36
N LEU A 68 -24.05 -6.17 -11.08
CA LEU A 68 -23.90 -5.65 -9.73
C LEU A 68 -25.25 -5.21 -9.15
N SER A 69 -25.37 -5.20 -7.83
CA SER A 69 -26.49 -4.51 -7.17
C SER A 69 -26.47 -3.01 -7.48
N GLU A 70 -27.64 -2.37 -7.46
CA GLU A 70 -27.77 -0.92 -7.75
C GLU A 70 -26.93 -0.06 -6.80
N LYS A 71 -26.82 -0.48 -5.55
CA LYS A 71 -25.98 0.22 -4.56
C LYS A 71 -24.51 0.22 -4.97
N VAL A 72 -23.99 -0.90 -5.47
CA VAL A 72 -22.60 -0.98 -5.95
C VAL A 72 -22.42 -0.19 -7.24
N LYS A 73 -23.38 -0.22 -8.18
CA LYS A 73 -23.34 0.61 -9.39
C LYS A 73 -23.28 2.10 -9.05
N ASN A 74 -24.05 2.55 -8.05
CA ASN A 74 -24.02 3.93 -7.59
C ASN A 74 -22.67 4.34 -7.01
N LEU A 75 -21.98 3.44 -6.30
CA LEU A 75 -20.62 3.69 -5.81
C LEU A 75 -19.60 3.83 -6.96
N ILE A 76 -19.78 3.08 -8.04
CA ILE A 76 -18.94 3.18 -9.25
C ILE A 76 -19.22 4.50 -9.98
N LYS A 77 -20.49 4.85 -10.20
CA LYS A 77 -20.90 6.14 -10.80
C LYS A 77 -20.37 7.34 -10.02
N ALA A 78 -20.38 7.24 -8.69
CA ALA A 78 -19.82 8.27 -7.80
C ALA A 78 -18.28 8.28 -7.74
N GLY A 79 -17.58 7.41 -8.48
CA GLY A 79 -16.12 7.32 -8.49
C GLY A 79 -15.50 6.79 -7.20
N LYS A 80 -16.29 6.26 -6.26
CA LYS A 80 -15.80 5.69 -5.00
C LYS A 80 -15.19 4.30 -5.19
N ILE A 81 -15.61 3.59 -6.24
CA ILE A 81 -15.10 2.27 -6.62
C ILE A 81 -14.74 2.29 -8.11
N GLY A 82 -13.51 1.86 -8.44
CA GLY A 82 -13.06 1.73 -9.82
C GLY A 82 -13.61 0.48 -10.51
N GLU A 83 -13.52 0.41 -11.84
CA GLU A 83 -14.08 -0.68 -12.64
C GLU A 83 -13.44 -2.04 -12.33
N ASP A 84 -12.14 -2.08 -12.02
CA ASP A 84 -11.45 -3.34 -11.68
C ASP A 84 -12.01 -3.94 -10.39
N VAL A 85 -12.30 -3.09 -9.41
CA VAL A 85 -12.91 -3.51 -8.14
C VAL A 85 -14.36 -3.93 -8.37
N GLY A 86 -15.12 -3.13 -9.12
CA GLY A 86 -16.49 -3.47 -9.51
C GLY A 86 -16.58 -4.82 -10.22
N TYR A 87 -15.66 -5.10 -11.15
CA TYR A 87 -15.58 -6.39 -11.84
C TYR A 87 -15.36 -7.54 -10.86
N ARG A 88 -14.43 -7.39 -9.90
CA ARG A 88 -14.19 -8.45 -8.91
C ARG A 88 -15.40 -8.69 -8.02
N ILE A 89 -16.06 -7.62 -7.57
CA ILE A 89 -17.30 -7.72 -6.78
C ILE A 89 -18.38 -8.45 -7.59
N SER A 90 -18.49 -8.18 -8.90
CA SER A 90 -19.48 -8.84 -9.78
C SER A 90 -19.30 -10.36 -9.95
N LEU A 91 -18.17 -10.91 -9.47
CA LEU A 91 -17.96 -12.36 -9.45
C LEU A 91 -18.66 -13.03 -8.26
N LEU A 92 -19.10 -12.28 -7.26
CA LEU A 92 -19.94 -12.79 -6.18
C LEU A 92 -21.38 -12.97 -6.72
N PRO A 93 -22.00 -14.15 -6.53
CA PRO A 93 -23.35 -14.41 -7.02
C PRO A 93 -24.43 -13.69 -6.20
N ASP A 94 -24.20 -13.50 -4.90
CA ASP A 94 -25.15 -12.91 -3.98
C ASP A 94 -25.01 -11.37 -3.93
N GLN A 95 -26.11 -10.65 -4.19
CA GLN A 95 -26.10 -9.18 -4.22
C GLN A 95 -25.86 -8.55 -2.84
N ARG A 96 -26.29 -9.20 -1.75
CA ARG A 96 -26.04 -8.69 -0.40
C ARG A 96 -24.55 -8.78 -0.07
N GLU A 97 -23.89 -9.89 -0.43
CA GLU A 97 -22.44 -10.02 -0.28
C GLU A 97 -21.68 -8.99 -1.13
N GLN A 98 -22.16 -8.69 -2.35
CA GLN A 98 -21.59 -7.62 -3.17
C GLN A 98 -21.63 -6.27 -2.46
N GLU A 99 -22.76 -5.94 -1.82
CA GLU A 99 -22.94 -4.68 -1.08
C GLU A 99 -22.02 -4.59 0.13
N ILE A 100 -21.96 -5.66 0.94
CA ILE A 100 -21.09 -5.73 2.12
C ILE A 100 -19.62 -5.50 1.71
N LEU A 101 -19.18 -6.19 0.66
CA LEU A 101 -17.81 -6.02 0.16
C LEU A 101 -17.56 -4.62 -0.40
N ALA A 102 -18.52 -4.04 -1.12
CA ALA A 102 -18.40 -2.68 -1.65
C ALA A 102 -18.29 -1.63 -0.53
N GLU A 103 -19.06 -1.78 0.55
CA GLU A 103 -18.95 -0.93 1.74
C GLU A 103 -17.58 -1.07 2.41
N ALA A 104 -17.09 -2.31 2.58
CA ALA A 104 -15.78 -2.58 3.14
C ALA A 104 -14.65 -1.98 2.30
N VAL A 105 -14.77 -1.99 0.96
CA VAL A 105 -13.82 -1.33 0.06
C VAL A 105 -13.69 0.16 0.38
N VAL A 106 -14.82 0.85 0.51
CA VAL A 106 -14.83 2.29 0.81
C VAL A 106 -14.33 2.56 2.22
N ARG A 107 -14.80 1.79 3.21
CA ARG A 107 -14.48 1.98 4.63
C ARG A 107 -13.00 1.73 4.94
N TYR A 108 -12.44 0.63 4.44
CA TYR A 108 -11.07 0.20 4.75
C TYR A 108 -10.06 0.51 3.63
N ARG A 109 -10.48 1.25 2.60
CA ARG A 109 -9.68 1.59 1.41
C ARG A 109 -9.03 0.36 0.78
N LEU A 110 -9.80 -0.72 0.62
CA LEU A 110 -9.30 -1.97 0.06
C LEU A 110 -8.87 -1.77 -1.41
N THR A 111 -7.70 -2.28 -1.74
CA THR A 111 -7.17 -2.21 -3.11
C THR A 111 -7.82 -3.27 -4.00
N SER A 112 -7.66 -3.14 -5.33
CA SER A 112 -8.08 -4.20 -6.28
C SER A 112 -7.46 -5.57 -5.96
N ASN A 113 -6.23 -5.59 -5.41
CA ASN A 113 -5.58 -6.83 -4.98
C ASN A 113 -6.19 -7.40 -3.71
N ASP A 114 -6.56 -6.56 -2.74
CA ASP A 114 -7.26 -7.00 -1.52
C ASP A 114 -8.60 -7.67 -1.91
N VAL A 115 -9.38 -7.01 -2.78
CA VAL A 115 -10.67 -7.52 -3.26
C VAL A 115 -10.47 -8.81 -4.06
N LYS A 116 -9.39 -8.94 -4.84
CA LYS A 116 -9.02 -10.20 -5.52
C LYS A 116 -8.82 -11.31 -4.50
N GLY A 117 -8.05 -11.03 -3.44
CA GLY A 117 -7.78 -11.97 -2.37
C GLY A 117 -9.08 -12.44 -1.71
N ILE A 118 -9.94 -11.50 -1.33
CA ILE A 118 -11.24 -11.80 -0.70
C ILE A 118 -12.11 -12.66 -1.62
N VAL A 119 -12.34 -12.24 -2.86
CA VAL A 119 -13.30 -12.92 -3.74
C VAL A 119 -12.74 -14.23 -4.28
N GLN A 120 -11.52 -14.22 -4.84
CA GLN A 120 -10.98 -15.37 -5.57
C GLN A 120 -10.21 -16.36 -4.68
N ASN A 121 -9.52 -15.88 -3.65
CA ASN A 121 -8.67 -16.74 -2.82
C ASN A 121 -9.38 -17.22 -1.55
N LEU A 122 -10.24 -16.39 -0.95
CA LEU A 122 -10.97 -16.75 0.26
C LEU A 122 -12.36 -17.28 -0.07
N LYS A 123 -13.27 -16.44 -0.56
CA LYS A 123 -14.68 -16.79 -0.75
C LYS A 123 -14.89 -17.91 -1.77
N LYS A 124 -14.26 -17.85 -2.94
CA LYS A 124 -14.40 -18.88 -3.98
C LYS A 124 -13.88 -20.25 -3.53
N ARG A 125 -12.82 -20.29 -2.72
CA ARG A 125 -12.21 -21.54 -2.23
C ARG A 125 -12.89 -22.07 -0.96
N ASN A 126 -13.55 -21.19 -0.21
CA ASN A 126 -14.23 -21.52 1.04
C ASN A 126 -15.68 -20.99 0.98
N PRO A 127 -16.58 -21.61 0.19
CA PRO A 127 -17.94 -21.07 -0.02
C PRO A 127 -18.78 -20.96 1.25
N HIS A 128 -18.45 -21.76 2.27
CA HIS A 128 -19.10 -21.78 3.58
C HIS A 128 -18.79 -20.53 4.44
N LEU A 129 -17.66 -19.85 4.18
CA LEU A 129 -17.34 -18.62 4.89
C LEU A 129 -18.24 -17.49 4.40
N SER A 130 -18.76 -16.70 5.33
CA SER A 130 -19.43 -15.44 5.01
C SER A 130 -18.46 -14.45 4.36
N ILE A 131 -18.99 -13.46 3.66
CA ILE A 131 -18.14 -12.43 3.05
C ILE A 131 -17.46 -11.57 4.13
N GLU A 132 -18.12 -11.34 5.26
CA GLU A 132 -17.61 -10.62 6.43
C GLU A 132 -16.38 -11.31 7.01
N GLU A 133 -16.44 -12.63 7.23
CA GLU A 133 -15.28 -13.42 7.69
C GLU A 133 -14.12 -13.34 6.69
N CYS A 134 -14.41 -13.41 5.39
CA CYS A 134 -13.38 -13.27 4.36
C CYS A 134 -12.72 -11.87 4.39
N ILE A 135 -13.50 -10.82 4.64
CA ILE A 135 -12.99 -9.45 4.79
C ILE A 135 -12.10 -9.36 6.03
N GLU A 136 -12.54 -9.90 7.17
CA GLU A 136 -11.78 -9.88 8.41
C GLU A 136 -10.43 -10.60 8.26
N LEU A 137 -10.42 -11.79 7.66
CA LEU A 137 -9.19 -12.54 7.37
C LEU A 137 -8.24 -11.75 6.47
N ALA A 138 -8.77 -11.09 5.43
CA ALA A 138 -7.95 -10.27 4.54
C ALA A 138 -7.36 -9.04 5.25
N LEU A 139 -8.10 -8.43 6.20
CA LEU A 139 -7.61 -7.33 7.01
C LEU A 139 -6.53 -7.78 8.00
N LYS A 140 -6.71 -8.92 8.67
CA LYS A 140 -5.73 -9.49 9.61
C LYS A 140 -4.43 -9.90 8.91
N ALA A 141 -4.52 -10.35 7.67
CA ALA A 141 -3.37 -10.76 6.87
C ALA A 141 -2.56 -9.58 6.29
N LYS A 142 -2.99 -8.32 6.49
CA LYS A 142 -2.24 -7.17 5.98
C LYS A 142 -0.91 -7.04 6.70
N PRO A 143 0.23 -6.99 5.98
CA PRO A 143 1.52 -6.78 6.60
C PRO A 143 1.54 -5.41 7.29
N ILE A 144 2.01 -5.38 8.54
CA ILE A 144 2.29 -4.14 9.26
C ILE A 144 3.57 -3.57 8.65
N ILE A 145 3.44 -2.53 7.82
CA ILE A 145 4.59 -1.82 7.26
C ILE A 145 5.18 -0.95 8.38
N GLN A 146 6.34 -1.34 8.90
CA GLN A 146 7.12 -0.53 9.83
C GLN A 146 8.20 0.23 9.06
N GLU A 147 8.06 1.56 8.97
CA GLU A 147 9.13 2.42 8.44
C GLU A 147 10.23 2.54 9.51
N ARG A 148 11.46 2.18 9.15
CA ARG A 148 12.62 2.28 10.04
C ARG A 148 13.68 3.17 9.39
N HIS A 149 14.28 4.03 10.18
CA HIS A 149 15.38 4.89 9.75
C HIS A 149 16.71 4.26 10.14
N VAL A 150 17.57 4.05 9.16
CA VAL A 150 18.94 3.57 9.39
C VAL A 150 19.87 4.76 9.40
N VAL A 151 20.52 5.00 10.54
CA VAL A 151 21.55 6.02 10.68
C VAL A 151 22.90 5.33 10.67
N ILE A 152 23.74 5.70 9.70
CA ILE A 152 25.13 5.24 9.60
C ILE A 152 26.03 6.41 9.93
N THR A 153 26.86 6.25 10.94
CA THR A 153 27.70 7.30 11.50
C THR A 153 29.05 6.72 11.85
N ARG A 154 30.05 7.60 12.01
CA ARG A 154 31.42 7.18 12.32
C ARG A 154 31.84 7.71 13.68
N ILE A 155 32.61 6.88 14.37
CA ILE A 155 33.38 7.26 15.56
C ILE A 155 34.86 7.31 15.20
N LYS A 156 35.63 8.10 15.93
CA LYS A 156 37.07 8.18 15.74
C LYS A 156 37.77 6.96 16.36
N ASN A 157 39.01 6.71 15.94
CA ASN A 157 39.81 5.58 16.42
C ASN A 157 40.10 5.67 17.92
N ASP A 158 40.35 6.87 18.44
CA ASP A 158 40.55 7.10 19.89
C ASP A 158 39.29 6.73 20.68
N THR A 159 38.10 7.13 20.20
CA THR A 159 36.82 6.75 20.81
C THR A 159 36.59 5.23 20.77
N LEU A 160 36.96 4.57 19.65
CA LEU A 160 36.85 3.12 19.51
C LEU A 160 37.78 2.38 20.47
N GLU A 161 39.02 2.84 20.65
CA GLU A 161 39.95 2.25 21.62
C GLU A 161 39.43 2.38 23.05
N LEU A 162 38.87 3.53 23.41
CA LEU A 162 38.22 3.73 24.72
C LEU A 162 37.03 2.79 24.92
N LEU A 163 36.18 2.61 23.90
CA LEU A 163 35.08 1.65 23.93
C LEU A 163 35.56 0.22 24.15
N LYS A 164 36.61 -0.21 23.43
CA LYS A 164 37.20 -1.56 23.59
C LYS A 164 37.72 -1.78 25.00
N ASN A 165 38.48 -0.82 25.52
CA ASN A 165 39.02 -0.90 26.87
C ASN A 165 37.92 -0.98 27.93
N LYS A 166 36.81 -0.23 27.78
CA LYS A 166 35.68 -0.29 28.71
C LYS A 166 34.92 -1.62 28.58
N ALA A 167 34.70 -2.10 27.37
CA ALA A 167 34.06 -3.39 27.09
C ALA A 167 34.84 -4.56 27.70
N GLU A 168 36.17 -4.57 27.58
CA GLU A 168 37.04 -5.56 28.20
C GLU A 168 36.99 -5.50 29.74
N ARG A 169 37.03 -4.30 30.33
CA ARG A 169 36.93 -4.12 31.80
C ARG A 169 35.58 -4.58 32.36
N GLU A 170 34.50 -4.29 31.65
CA GLU A 170 33.13 -4.64 32.05
C GLU A 170 32.71 -6.04 31.61
N SER A 171 33.58 -6.79 30.92
CA SER A 171 33.26 -8.11 30.34
C SER A 171 31.97 -8.13 29.52
N CYS A 172 31.76 -7.12 28.68
CA CYS A 172 30.56 -7.00 27.85
C CYS A 172 30.90 -6.63 26.39
N SER A 173 29.90 -6.66 25.52
CA SER A 173 30.08 -6.34 24.09
C SER A 173 30.25 -4.83 23.85
N LEU A 174 30.89 -4.46 22.73
CA LEU A 174 31.01 -3.06 22.30
C LEU A 174 29.63 -2.42 22.14
N GLU A 175 28.66 -3.17 21.62
CA GLU A 175 27.27 -2.76 21.48
C GLU A 175 26.62 -2.44 22.82
N GLU A 176 26.84 -3.26 23.86
CA GLU A 176 26.27 -3.02 25.19
C GLU A 176 26.83 -1.76 25.84
N VAL A 177 28.16 -1.57 25.79
CA VAL A 177 28.79 -0.34 26.29
C VAL A 177 28.29 0.88 25.53
N THR A 178 28.25 0.79 24.20
CA THR A 178 27.76 1.87 23.34
C THR A 178 26.29 2.18 23.65
N LYS A 179 25.46 1.16 23.87
CA LYS A 179 24.06 1.33 24.26
C LYS A 179 23.92 2.02 25.62
N LYS A 180 24.74 1.67 26.61
CA LYS A 180 24.76 2.36 27.91
C LYS A 180 25.11 3.84 27.76
N CYS A 181 26.14 4.17 26.98
CA CYS A 181 26.50 5.58 26.72
C CYS A 181 25.36 6.34 26.02
N LEU A 182 24.60 5.67 25.15
CA LEU A 182 23.48 6.28 24.46
C LEU A 182 22.24 6.45 25.34
N GLN A 183 22.06 5.61 26.36
CA GLN A 183 20.90 5.69 27.26
C GLN A 183 20.85 6.99 28.08
N GLU A 184 21.99 7.68 28.23
CA GLU A 184 22.03 9.01 28.86
C GLU A 184 21.35 10.09 28.02
N VAL A 185 21.20 9.85 26.71
CA VAL A 185 20.72 10.85 25.73
C VAL A 185 19.45 10.37 25.02
N PHE A 186 19.32 9.06 24.81
CA PHE A 186 18.17 8.42 24.17
C PHE A 186 17.41 7.56 25.18
N PRO A 187 16.07 7.54 25.14
CA PRO A 187 15.28 6.56 25.87
C PRO A 187 15.75 5.14 25.49
N SER A 188 15.81 4.24 26.47
CA SER A 188 16.28 2.86 26.27
C SER A 188 15.48 2.07 25.21
N GLU A 189 14.24 2.50 24.94
CA GLU A 189 13.30 1.91 23.98
C GLU A 189 13.45 2.46 22.54
N ALA A 190 14.13 3.60 22.37
CA ALA A 190 14.32 4.30 21.09
C ALA A 190 15.24 3.52 20.12
N LEU A 191 16.09 2.64 20.65
CA LEU A 191 17.12 1.92 19.89
C LEU A 191 16.64 0.50 19.59
N LYS A 192 16.07 0.29 18.39
CA LYS A 192 15.67 -1.06 17.94
C LYS A 192 16.87 -1.96 17.65
N SER A 193 17.92 -1.39 17.07
CA SER A 193 19.16 -2.10 16.81
C SER A 193 20.34 -1.13 16.80
N LEU A 194 21.47 -1.60 17.31
CA LEU A 194 22.75 -0.93 17.33
C LEU A 194 23.80 -1.96 16.94
N LYS A 195 24.67 -1.62 15.99
CA LYS A 195 25.84 -2.43 15.64
C LYS A 195 27.08 -1.56 15.55
N VAL A 196 28.18 -2.07 16.06
CA VAL A 196 29.49 -1.41 15.98
C VAL A 196 30.42 -2.27 15.10
N MET A 197 30.84 -1.72 13.97
CA MET A 197 31.71 -2.38 12.99
C MET A 197 32.96 -1.53 12.79
N GLY A 198 33.99 -1.81 13.59
CA GLY A 198 35.17 -0.95 13.65
C GLY A 198 34.78 0.47 14.05
N THR A 199 35.09 1.45 13.20
CA THR A 199 34.71 2.87 13.41
C THR A 199 33.30 3.22 12.96
N THR A 200 32.57 2.28 12.37
CA THR A 200 31.21 2.55 11.88
C THR A 200 30.19 2.10 12.91
N VAL A 201 29.24 2.97 13.22
CA VAL A 201 28.10 2.66 14.07
C VAL A 201 26.83 2.74 13.23
N VAL A 202 26.01 1.70 13.31
CA VAL A 202 24.72 1.62 12.62
C VAL A 202 23.61 1.57 13.64
N LEU A 203 22.68 2.52 13.54
CA LEU A 203 21.50 2.63 14.38
C LEU A 203 20.25 2.37 13.54
N VAL A 204 19.32 1.61 14.08
CA VAL A 204 17.98 1.45 13.51
C VAL A 204 16.98 2.08 14.47
N LEU A 205 16.33 3.14 14.00
CA LEU A 205 15.45 4.02 14.77
C LEU A 205 14.05 4.02 14.17
N GLU A 206 13.03 4.29 15.00
CA GLU A 206 11.72 4.68 14.50
C GLU A 206 11.75 6.16 14.05
N LYS A 207 10.66 6.60 13.40
CA LYS A 207 10.57 7.96 12.86
C LYS A 207 10.70 9.03 13.95
N GLU A 208 10.07 8.79 15.10
CA GLU A 208 10.10 9.69 16.26
C GLU A 208 11.52 9.80 16.83
N ASP A 209 12.19 8.66 17.02
CA ASP A 209 13.56 8.58 17.51
C ASP A 209 14.58 9.18 16.52
N PHE A 210 14.35 9.04 15.22
CA PHE A 210 15.19 9.66 14.20
C PHE A 210 15.06 11.19 14.20
N ASN A 211 13.86 11.71 14.44
CA ASN A 211 13.67 13.15 14.60
C ASN A 211 14.34 13.66 15.89
N LEU A 212 14.23 12.90 16.98
CA LEU A 212 14.96 13.18 18.22
C LEU A 212 16.47 13.19 17.97
N PHE A 213 17.01 12.20 17.24
CA PHE A 213 18.43 12.15 16.87
C PHE A 213 18.88 13.41 16.12
N LYS A 214 18.09 13.89 15.16
CA LYS A 214 18.37 15.16 14.46
C LYS A 214 18.31 16.37 15.38
N HIS A 215 17.36 16.38 16.31
CA HIS A 215 17.20 17.47 17.27
C HIS A 215 18.42 17.57 18.19
N ILE A 216 18.86 16.45 18.76
CA ILE A 216 20.06 16.38 19.61
C ILE A 216 21.31 16.85 18.84
N ALA A 217 21.47 16.44 17.57
CA ALA A 217 22.58 16.91 16.75
C ALA A 217 22.60 18.45 16.64
N ALA A 218 21.43 19.05 16.43
CA ALA A 218 21.28 20.50 16.34
C ALA A 218 21.55 21.20 17.68
N GLU A 219 21.02 20.69 18.80
CA GLU A 219 21.25 21.23 20.14
C GLU A 219 22.74 21.20 20.52
N MET A 220 23.41 20.09 20.22
CA MET A 220 24.85 19.92 20.44
C MET A 220 25.71 20.67 19.42
N LYS A 221 25.10 21.33 18.42
CA LYS A 221 25.78 22.05 17.32
C LYS A 221 26.78 21.18 16.57
N VAL A 222 26.47 19.90 16.40
CA VAL A 222 27.29 18.93 15.66
C VAL A 222 26.53 18.38 14.47
N LYS A 223 27.27 17.92 13.46
CA LYS A 223 26.63 17.24 12.34
C LYS A 223 26.13 15.85 12.78
N PRO A 224 24.99 15.38 12.24
CA PRO A 224 24.48 14.04 12.51
C PRO A 224 25.52 12.92 12.27
N GLU A 225 26.45 13.09 11.31
CA GLU A 225 27.46 12.07 10.98
C GLU A 225 28.56 11.87 12.04
N ILE A 226 28.69 12.81 12.98
CA ILE A 226 29.67 12.76 14.07
C ILE A 226 29.03 12.76 15.46
N LEU A 227 27.69 12.88 15.53
CA LEU A 227 26.97 12.97 16.80
C LEU A 227 27.32 11.79 17.72
N MET A 228 27.41 10.58 17.15
CA MET A 228 27.73 9.38 17.91
C MET A 228 29.12 9.41 18.55
N ASP A 229 30.12 9.92 17.85
CA ASP A 229 31.47 10.07 18.40
C ASP A 229 31.44 10.93 19.67
N VAL A 230 30.69 12.04 19.61
CA VAL A 230 30.59 13.00 20.71
C VAL A 230 29.83 12.42 21.89
N ILE A 231 28.68 11.77 21.66
CA ILE A 231 27.88 11.17 22.74
C ILE A 231 28.67 10.05 23.43
N ILE A 232 29.26 9.14 22.66
CA ILE A 232 30.02 8.02 23.21
C ILE A 232 31.22 8.53 23.99
N LYS A 233 32.00 9.46 23.42
CA LYS A 233 33.17 10.01 24.11
C LYS A 233 32.81 10.69 25.43
N ARG A 234 31.65 11.37 25.50
CA ARG A 234 31.13 11.96 26.73
C ARG A 234 30.75 10.90 27.77
N GLY A 235 29.99 9.87 27.39
CA GLY A 235 29.58 8.78 28.29
C GLY A 235 30.72 7.82 28.68
N LEU A 236 31.88 7.92 28.04
CA LEU A 236 33.12 7.23 28.45
C LEU A 236 33.99 8.07 29.38
N SER A 237 33.76 9.38 29.44
CA SER A 237 34.55 10.32 30.25
C SER A 237 33.91 10.62 31.62
N GLY A 238 32.66 10.18 31.84
CA GLY A 238 31.99 10.12 33.14
C GLY A 238 32.16 8.76 33.77
#